data_AF-A0A971QC37-F1
#
_entry.id   AF-A0A971QC37-F1
#
_cell.length_a   1.000
_cell.length_b   1.000
_cell.length_c   1.000
_cell.angle_alpha   90.00
_cell.angle_beta   90.00
_cell.angle_gamma   90.00
#
_symmetry.space_group_name_H-M   'P 1'
#
loop_
_entity.id
_entity.type
_entity.pdbx_description
1 polymer ?
#
loop_
_entity_poly.entity_id
_entity_poly.type
_entity_poly.pdbx_seq_one_letter_code
_entity_poly.pdbx_strand_id
1 'polypeptide(L)'
;MDLLNLGAIDLEMRILVGGNFGDWTSNSAFTVPADGQWHRAVFGLTANELVWGGDQGGNSANLEDALRYCGGFHIRHQAGEPLGWRGTTPIASSLGIDNVTAVPEPVFGMLVAGAMLFLRRHT
;
A
#
# COMPACT_ATOMS: atom_id res chain seq x y z
N MET A 1 7.58 -4.55 -0.75
CA MET A 1 8.14 -4.40 -2.10
C MET A 1 9.28 -3.41 -2.02
N ASP A 2 10.23 -3.52 -2.95
CA ASP A 2 11.32 -2.57 -3.10
C ASP A 2 11.08 -1.74 -4.35
N LEU A 3 11.22 -0.42 -4.22
CA LEU A 3 10.95 0.55 -5.27
C LEU A 3 12.20 1.36 -5.56
N LEU A 4 12.47 1.61 -6.84
CA LEU A 4 13.61 2.37 -7.32
C LEU A 4 13.13 3.45 -8.29
N ASN A 5 13.45 4.71 -8.02
CA ASN A 5 13.14 5.81 -8.93
C ASN A 5 14.38 6.18 -9.75
N LEU A 6 14.28 6.01 -11.07
CA LEU A 6 15.33 6.35 -12.04
C LEU A 6 15.03 7.68 -12.77
N GLY A 7 13.94 8.35 -12.39
CA GLY A 7 13.55 9.64 -12.93
C GLY A 7 14.25 10.82 -12.24
N ALA A 8 13.81 12.03 -12.58
CA ALA A 8 14.35 13.28 -12.05
C ALA A 8 13.46 13.96 -10.99
N ILE A 9 12.28 13.39 -10.70
CA ILE A 9 11.31 13.91 -9.73
C ILE A 9 10.92 12.81 -8.76
N ASP A 10 10.65 13.19 -7.50
CA ASP A 10 10.14 12.26 -6.50
C ASP A 10 8.80 11.67 -6.95
N LEU A 11 8.60 10.38 -6.66
CA LEU A 11 7.38 9.68 -6.99
C LEU A 11 6.54 9.44 -5.72
N GLU A 12 5.30 9.92 -5.73
CA GLU A 12 4.30 9.52 -4.75
C GLU A 12 3.62 8.22 -5.20
N MET A 13 4.03 7.09 -4.62
CA MET A 13 3.56 5.77 -5.01
C MET A 13 2.38 5.32 -4.17
N ARG A 14 1.34 4.82 -4.83
CA ARG A 14 0.15 4.23 -4.19
C ARG A 14 -0.13 2.85 -4.78
N ILE A 15 -0.81 2.03 -3.98
CA ILE A 15 -1.42 0.80 -4.48
C ILE A 15 -2.91 1.01 -4.71
N LEU A 16 -3.43 0.33 -5.71
CA LEU A 16 -4.85 0.22 -5.97
C LEU A 16 -5.22 -1.25 -6.17
N VAL A 17 -6.30 -1.67 -5.52
CA VAL A 17 -6.96 -2.97 -5.69
C VAL A 17 -8.30 -2.67 -6.34
N GLY A 18 -8.56 -3.27 -7.50
CA GLY A 18 -9.78 -3.02 -8.27
C GLY A 18 -10.44 -4.29 -8.78
N GLY A 19 -11.69 -4.16 -9.22
CA GLY A 19 -12.46 -5.26 -9.80
C GLY A 19 -13.97 -5.02 -9.69
N ASN A 20 -14.74 -6.12 -9.70
CA ASN A 20 -16.20 -6.08 -9.65
C ASN A 20 -16.78 -5.63 -8.29
N PHE A 21 -15.93 -5.36 -7.29
CA PHE A 21 -16.30 -4.83 -5.98
C PHE A 21 -15.73 -3.43 -5.76
N GLY A 22 -15.43 -2.75 -6.87
CA GLY A 22 -14.89 -1.39 -7.04
C GLY A 22 -13.45 -1.22 -6.59
N ASP A 23 -13.03 0.06 -6.54
CA ASP A 23 -11.62 0.42 -6.41
C ASP A 23 -11.27 0.85 -4.99
N TRP A 24 -10.21 0.28 -4.45
CA TRP A 24 -9.63 0.61 -3.15
C TRP A 24 -8.20 1.07 -3.34
N THR A 25 -7.88 2.26 -2.81
CA THR A 25 -6.56 2.88 -2.98
C THR A 25 -5.92 3.12 -1.62
N SER A 26 -4.60 3.00 -1.50
CA SER A 26 -3.91 3.34 -0.25
C SER A 26 -4.21 4.78 0.15
N ASN A 27 -4.54 5.01 1.43
CA ASN A 27 -4.88 6.33 1.97
C ASN A 27 -3.65 7.26 1.99
N SER A 28 -2.46 6.71 2.21
CA SER A 28 -1.17 7.38 2.15
C SER A 28 -0.40 6.96 0.90
N ALA A 29 0.36 7.91 0.35
CA ALA A 29 1.40 7.62 -0.63
C ALA A 29 2.71 7.27 0.08
N PHE A 30 3.50 6.41 -0.55
CA PHE A 30 4.90 6.20 -0.21
C PHE A 30 5.77 7.03 -1.17
N THR A 31 6.56 7.94 -0.64
CA THR A 31 7.48 8.74 -1.46
C THR A 31 8.72 7.91 -1.82
N VAL A 32 9.02 7.82 -3.12
CA VAL A 32 10.28 7.26 -3.64
C VAL A 32 11.12 8.42 -4.18
N PRO A 33 12.16 8.86 -3.45
CA PRO A 33 13.03 9.95 -3.87
C PRO A 33 13.71 9.67 -5.21
N ALA A 34 13.96 10.70 -6.02
CA ALA A 34 14.73 10.60 -7.27
C ALA A 34 16.24 10.46 -7.02
N ASP A 35 16.65 9.46 -6.26
CA ASP A 35 18.04 9.25 -5.81
C ASP A 35 18.72 8.02 -6.42
N GLY A 36 18.00 7.24 -7.24
CA GLY A 36 18.53 6.02 -7.84
C GLY A 36 18.85 4.92 -6.82
N GLN A 37 18.28 4.97 -5.61
CA GLN A 37 18.42 3.95 -4.57
C GLN A 37 17.14 3.11 -4.44
N TRP A 38 17.29 1.88 -3.93
CA TRP A 38 16.15 1.03 -3.59
C TRP A 38 15.56 1.42 -2.24
N HIS A 39 14.24 1.61 -2.18
CA HIS A 39 13.49 1.97 -0.99
C HIS A 39 12.46 0.89 -0.66
N ARG A 40 12.43 0.44 0.60
CA ARG A 40 11.46 -0.54 1.07
C ARG A 40 10.10 0.11 1.29
N ALA A 41 9.12 -0.25 0.47
CA ALA A 41 7.73 0.15 0.63
C ALA A 41 6.89 -0.97 1.25
N VAL A 42 6.01 -0.58 2.17
CA VAL A 42 4.98 -1.43 2.79
C VAL A 42 3.65 -0.70 2.65
N PHE A 43 2.69 -1.36 2.03
CA PHE A 43 1.33 -0.88 1.92
C PHE A 43 0.43 -1.88 2.63
N GLY A 44 -0.36 -1.39 3.58
CA GLY A 44 -1.33 -2.24 4.24
C GLY A 44 -2.60 -2.39 3.42
N LEU A 45 -3.32 -3.49 3.67
CA LEU A 45 -4.54 -3.88 2.95
C LEU A 45 -5.75 -3.89 3.87
N THR A 46 -5.71 -3.11 4.96
CA THR A 46 -6.81 -2.99 5.92
C THR A 46 -7.79 -1.90 5.55
N ALA A 47 -8.98 -1.92 6.16
CA ALA A 47 -9.99 -0.88 5.99
C ALA A 47 -9.53 0.51 6.48
N ASN A 48 -8.52 0.58 7.34
CA ASN A 48 -7.96 1.84 7.83
C ASN A 48 -6.91 2.42 6.88
N GLU A 49 -6.27 1.58 6.06
CA GLU A 49 -5.16 1.95 5.18
C GLU A 49 -5.59 2.09 3.72
N LEU A 50 -6.77 1.59 3.38
CA LEU A 50 -7.37 1.73 2.07
C LEU A 50 -8.60 2.64 2.15
N VAL A 51 -8.71 3.54 1.18
CA VAL A 51 -9.91 4.34 0.97
C VAL A 51 -10.64 3.86 -0.27
N TRP A 52 -11.96 3.95 -0.21
CA TRP A 52 -12.83 3.70 -1.33
C TRP A 52 -12.65 4.77 -2.42
N GLY A 53 -12.21 4.35 -3.60
CA GLY A 53 -11.94 5.20 -4.76
C GLY A 53 -13.12 5.35 -5.73
N GLY A 54 -14.23 4.64 -5.48
CA GLY A 54 -15.45 4.67 -6.29
C GLY A 54 -15.58 3.51 -7.29
N ASP A 55 -16.74 3.44 -7.95
CA ASP A 55 -17.14 2.28 -8.74
C ASP A 55 -16.71 2.35 -10.21
N GLN A 56 -15.82 1.43 -10.61
CA GLN A 56 -15.84 0.87 -11.95
C GLN A 56 -16.61 -0.47 -11.92
N GLY A 57 -17.93 -0.39 -11.76
CA GLY A 57 -18.83 -1.54 -11.88
C GLY A 57 -19.05 -2.38 -10.62
N GLY A 58 -18.63 -1.88 -9.45
CA GLY A 58 -18.98 -2.46 -8.15
C GLY A 58 -20.35 -2.02 -7.66
N ASN A 59 -21.05 -2.92 -6.95
CA ASN A 59 -22.31 -2.61 -6.27
C ASN A 59 -22.13 -2.47 -4.74
N SER A 60 -20.89 -2.52 -4.23
CA SER A 60 -20.62 -2.52 -2.79
C SER A 60 -19.23 -2.01 -2.45
N ALA A 61 -19.14 -1.06 -1.51
CA ALA A 61 -17.91 -0.68 -0.83
C ALA A 61 -17.50 -1.72 0.23
N ASN A 62 -17.43 -3.00 -0.16
CA ASN A 62 -16.96 -4.08 0.71
C ASN A 62 -15.49 -4.42 0.37
N LEU A 63 -14.58 -4.05 1.27
CA LEU A 63 -13.16 -4.31 1.10
C LEU A 63 -12.83 -5.82 1.10
N GLU A 64 -13.51 -6.62 1.91
CA GLU A 64 -13.23 -8.06 1.99
C GLU A 64 -13.50 -8.74 0.64
N ASP A 65 -14.63 -8.42 0.00
CA ASP A 65 -14.97 -8.96 -1.31
C ASP A 65 -14.00 -8.45 -2.39
N ALA A 66 -13.60 -7.17 -2.32
CA ALA A 66 -12.62 -6.61 -3.25
C ALA A 66 -11.25 -7.30 -3.15
N LEU A 67 -10.78 -7.62 -1.94
CA LEU A 67 -9.54 -8.37 -1.73
C LEU A 67 -9.68 -9.84 -2.13
N ARG A 68 -10.82 -10.47 -1.83
CA ARG A 68 -11.09 -11.88 -2.14
C ARG A 68 -11.20 -12.14 -3.65
N TYR A 69 -11.80 -11.19 -4.38
CA TYR A 69 -12.06 -11.27 -5.82
C TYR A 69 -11.33 -10.16 -6.59
N CYS A 70 -10.09 -9.88 -6.20
CA CYS A 70 -9.24 -8.87 -6.84
C CYS A 70 -9.09 -9.15 -8.34
N GLY A 71 -9.61 -8.24 -9.17
CA GLY A 71 -9.50 -8.30 -10.63
C GLY A 71 -8.27 -7.60 -11.16
N GLY A 72 -7.68 -6.68 -10.38
CA GLY A 72 -6.48 -5.96 -10.75
C GLY A 72 -5.75 -5.38 -9.54
N PHE A 73 -4.42 -5.49 -9.55
CA PHE A 73 -3.54 -4.87 -8.57
C PHE A 73 -2.60 -3.91 -9.27
N HIS A 74 -2.64 -2.65 -8.86
CA HIS A 74 -1.98 -1.54 -9.52
C HIS A 74 -0.99 -0.89 -8.56
N ILE A 75 0.23 -0.66 -9.04
CA ILE A 75 1.24 0.18 -8.38
C ILE A 75 1.41 1.39 -9.28
N ARG A 76 1.10 2.60 -8.80
CA ARG A 76 1.14 3.80 -9.65
C ARG A 76 1.62 5.03 -8.90
N HIS A 77 2.17 5.96 -9.66
CA HIS A 77 2.34 7.33 -9.20
C HIS A 77 0.97 8.01 -9.09
N GLN A 78 0.72 8.66 -7.96
CA GLN A 78 -0.44 9.50 -7.73
C GLN A 78 -0.13 10.54 -6.65
N ALA A 79 0.14 11.76 -7.08
CA ALA A 79 0.28 12.90 -6.20
C ALA A 79 -1.07 13.35 -5.62
N GLY A 80 -1.06 13.81 -4.37
CA GLY A 80 -2.22 14.39 -3.69
C GLY A 80 -3.21 13.34 -3.15
N GLU A 81 -4.51 13.68 -3.15
CA GLU A 81 -5.56 12.84 -2.58
C GLU A 81 -5.67 11.48 -3.29
N PRO A 82 -5.97 10.37 -2.57
CA PRO A 82 -6.25 9.07 -3.15
C PRO A 82 -7.52 9.11 -4.03
N LEU A 83 -7.51 8.35 -5.12
CA LEU A 83 -8.52 8.35 -6.19
C LEU A 83 -8.65 6.91 -6.70
N GLY A 84 -9.80 6.52 -7.23
CA GLY A 84 -9.98 5.21 -7.88
C GLY A 84 -9.20 5.09 -9.21
N TRP A 85 -9.65 4.23 -10.13
CA TRP A 85 -8.91 3.97 -11.37
C TRP A 85 -8.63 5.22 -12.22
N ARG A 86 -9.52 6.21 -12.15
CA ARG A 86 -9.49 7.43 -12.95
C ARG A 86 -8.86 8.59 -12.16
N GLY A 87 -8.28 9.54 -12.88
CA GLY A 87 -7.97 10.86 -12.33
C GLY A 87 -6.52 11.13 -11.96
N THR A 88 -5.58 10.25 -12.31
CA THR A 88 -4.14 10.53 -12.14
C THR A 88 -3.58 11.24 -13.36
N THR A 89 -2.88 12.35 -13.17
CA THR A 89 -2.10 13.01 -14.23
C THR A 89 -0.89 12.14 -14.58
N PRO A 90 -0.73 11.70 -15.85
CA PRO A 90 0.44 10.95 -16.24
C PRO A 90 1.73 11.75 -16.07
N ILE A 91 2.81 11.07 -15.74
CA ILE A 91 4.15 11.65 -15.67
C ILE A 91 5.11 10.82 -16.52
N ALA A 92 6.18 11.46 -17.01
CA ALA A 92 7.29 10.76 -17.64
C ALA A 92 8.35 10.44 -16.58
N SER A 93 8.45 9.17 -16.20
CA SER A 93 9.48 8.68 -15.27
C SER A 93 9.78 7.20 -15.54
N SER A 94 10.85 6.70 -14.92
CA SER A 94 11.27 5.30 -14.96
C SER A 94 11.27 4.76 -13.53
N LEU A 95 10.57 3.65 -13.30
CA LEU A 95 10.41 3.00 -12.00
C LEU A 95 10.93 1.56 -12.08
N GLY A 96 11.79 1.18 -11.14
CA GLY A 96 12.12 -0.21 -10.83
C GLY A 96 11.24 -0.73 -9.69
N ILE A 97 10.83 -1.99 -9.79
CA ILE A 97 10.04 -2.69 -8.77
C ILE A 97 10.65 -4.08 -8.58
N ASP A 98 10.90 -4.47 -7.34
CA ASP A 98 11.38 -5.81 -6.99
C ASP A 98 10.80 -6.29 -5.64
N ASN A 99 11.04 -7.56 -5.29
CA ASN A 99 10.70 -8.18 -4.00
C ASN A 99 9.25 -7.91 -3.56
N VAL A 100 8.31 -8.07 -4.48
CA VAL A 100 6.88 -7.96 -4.17
C VAL A 100 6.46 -9.20 -3.39
N THR A 101 6.02 -9.01 -2.15
CA THR A 101 5.64 -10.11 -1.25
C THR A 101 4.46 -9.68 -0.40
N ALA A 102 3.46 -10.55 -0.29
CA ALA A 102 2.41 -10.44 0.70
C ALA A 102 2.89 -11.05 2.03
N VAL A 103 2.78 -10.30 3.11
CA VAL A 103 3.15 -10.76 4.45
C VAL A 103 1.96 -10.59 5.39
N PRO A 104 1.74 -11.52 6.34
CA PRO A 104 0.78 -11.30 7.41
C PRO A 104 1.13 -10.02 8.18
N GLU A 105 0.10 -9.38 8.75
CA GLU A 105 0.33 -8.23 9.63
C GLU A 105 1.25 -8.61 10.80
N PRO A 106 2.17 -7.72 11.21
CA PRO A 106 2.98 -7.96 12.38
C PRO A 106 2.07 -8.13 13.60
N VAL A 107 2.12 -9.30 14.25
CA VAL A 107 1.36 -9.55 15.48
C VAL A 107 2.04 -8.81 16.63
N PHE A 108 1.78 -7.51 16.78
CA PHE A 108 2.37 -6.66 17.82
C PHE A 108 2.10 -7.16 19.26
N GLY A 109 1.18 -8.10 19.44
CA GLY A 109 0.79 -8.67 20.74
C GLY A 109 1.80 -9.63 21.40
N MET A 110 2.84 -10.13 20.71
CA MET A 110 3.80 -11.06 21.33
C MET A 110 5.04 -10.41 21.97
N LEU A 111 5.24 -9.10 21.80
CA LEU A 111 6.45 -8.43 22.33
C LEU A 111 6.35 -8.03 23.81
N VAL A 112 5.14 -7.95 24.38
CA VAL A 112 4.95 -7.58 25.81
C VAL A 112 5.02 -8.78 26.76
N ALA A 113 4.70 -9.99 26.30
CA ALA A 113 4.74 -11.19 27.15
C ALA A 113 6.18 -11.60 27.55
N GLY A 114 7.19 -11.27 26.72
CA GLY A 114 8.59 -11.51 27.05
C GLY A 114 9.16 -10.57 28.11
N ALA A 115 8.72 -9.32 28.16
CA ALA A 115 9.25 -8.33 29.10
C ALA A 115 8.80 -8.56 30.56
N MET A 116 7.58 -9.09 30.77
CA MET A 116 7.08 -9.36 32.13
C MET A 116 7.72 -10.60 32.79
N LEU A 117 8.31 -11.51 32.02
CA LEU A 117 9.04 -12.67 32.57
C LEU A 117 10.44 -12.31 33.11
N PHE A 118 11.03 -11.18 32.69
CA PHE A 118 12.31 -10.70 33.22
C PHE A 118 12.16 -9.74 34.41
N LEU A 119 10.98 -9.15 34.63
CA LEU A 119 10.74 -8.21 35.74
C LEU A 119 10.34 -8.88 37.07
N ARG A 120 10.13 -10.21 37.11
CA ARG A 120 9.70 -10.92 38.34
C ARG A 120 10.85 -11.50 39.18
N ARG A 121 12.12 -11.24 38.86
CA ARG A 121 13.25 -11.83 39.59
C ARG A 121 14.24 -10.81 40.14
N HIS A 122 13.74 -9.78 40.82
CA HIS A 122 14.55 -8.99 41.77
C HIS A 122 13.65 -8.37 42.87
N THR A 123 13.23 -9.21 43.83
CA THR A 123 12.92 -8.83 45.22
C THR A 123 13.32 -9.99 46.10
#